data_AF-A0AAV2ZS19-F1
#
_entry.id   AF-A0AAV2ZS19-F1
#
_cell.length_a   1.000
_cell.length_b   1.000
_cell.length_c   1.000
_cell.angle_alpha   90.00
_cell.angle_beta   90.00
_cell.angle_gamma   90.00
#
_symmetry.space_group_name_H-M   'P 1'
#
loop_
_entity.id
_entity.type
_entity.pdbx_description
1 polymer ?
#
loop_
_entity_poly.entity_id
_entity_poly.type
_entity_poly.pdbx_seq_one_letter_code
_entity_poly.pdbx_strand_id
1 'polypeptide(L)'
;MGLLSVDLLITLQILPGFFSNCLFLALYDSVVLVKHVLLQLNRSKSSQGQWRRMLTPEGLRCVWNSFLLDAYKQVKLGGDAPNSNVVHVTNKNSSSGKTGTPCQLLDFASSERPLLPAFSKMVEEFSDVADFLLVYIDEAHPSDGWAAPGVSSYEVKKHRNQEDRCDAANKLLQQYSLPPQCQVVADCMDNNTNVAYGVSFERVCIVQRQKIVYLGGKGPFFYNLQEVRQWLELTFGKKTESRQTGTEK
;
A
#
# COMPACT_ATOMS: atom_id res chain seq x y z
N MET A 1 36.07 7.23 0.72
CA MET A 1 35.49 7.91 1.91
C MET A 1 34.06 8.44 1.71
N GLY A 2 33.48 8.45 0.49
CA GLY A 2 32.13 9.02 0.26
C GLY A 2 30.93 8.14 0.64
N LEU A 3 30.97 6.81 0.41
CA LEU A 3 29.83 5.91 0.63
C LEU A 3 29.48 5.73 2.12
N LEU A 4 30.49 5.47 2.97
CA LEU A 4 30.32 5.36 4.42
C LEU A 4 29.73 6.63 5.06
N SER A 5 30.01 7.80 4.47
CA SER A 5 29.46 9.07 4.95
C SER A 5 27.98 9.24 4.62
N VAL A 6 27.54 8.73 3.45
CA VAL A 6 26.15 8.78 3.03
C VAL A 6 25.31 7.77 3.81
N ASP A 7 25.80 6.54 3.97
CA ASP A 7 25.12 5.50 4.75
C ASP A 7 24.96 5.92 6.22
N LEU A 8 25.98 6.57 6.79
CA LEU A 8 25.90 7.12 8.14
C LEU A 8 24.87 8.24 8.24
N LEU A 9 24.85 9.17 7.28
CA LEU A 9 23.88 10.27 7.27
C LEU A 9 22.44 9.76 7.15
N ILE A 10 22.20 8.81 6.24
CA ILE A 10 20.89 8.15 6.08
C ILE A 10 20.49 7.46 7.38
N THR A 11 21.42 6.72 8.00
CA THR A 11 21.18 6.06 9.28
C THR A 11 20.77 7.07 10.35
N LEU A 12 21.51 8.18 10.49
CA LEU A 12 21.19 9.24 11.47
C LEU A 12 19.83 9.89 11.22
N GLN A 13 19.40 10.03 9.96
CA GLN A 13 18.07 10.53 9.60
C GLN A 13 16.95 9.54 9.94
N ILE A 14 17.21 8.24 9.81
CA ILE A 14 16.23 7.18 10.09
C ILE A 14 16.00 6.98 11.60
N LEU A 15 17.07 7.08 12.41
CA LEU A 15 17.02 6.70 13.83
C LEU A 15 15.88 7.34 14.63
N PRO A 16 15.58 8.65 14.54
CA PRO A 16 14.48 9.25 15.29
C PRO A 16 13.14 8.60 14.97
N GLY A 17 12.82 8.44 13.67
CA GLY A 17 11.58 7.79 13.23
C GLY A 17 11.51 6.33 13.64
N PHE A 18 12.62 5.61 13.54
CA PHE A 18 12.72 4.22 13.98
C PHE A 18 12.43 4.06 15.47
N PHE A 19 13.10 4.84 16.33
CA PHE A 19 12.89 4.78 17.78
C PHE A 19 11.49 5.20 18.19
N SER A 20 10.91 6.22 17.55
CA SER A 20 9.51 6.61 17.80
C SER A 20 8.53 5.47 17.48
N ASN A 21 8.74 4.74 16.37
CA ASN A 21 7.93 3.55 16.05
C ASN A 21 8.13 2.43 17.08
N CYS A 22 9.37 2.19 17.50
CA CYS A 22 9.66 1.19 18.54
C CYS A 22 8.97 1.53 19.87
N LEU A 23 8.98 2.81 20.26
CA LEU A 23 8.28 3.29 21.45
C LEU A 23 6.76 3.09 21.31
N PHE A 24 6.18 3.40 20.14
CA PHE A 24 4.77 3.15 19.87
C PHE A 24 4.40 1.67 20.02
N LEU A 25 5.20 0.75 19.46
CA LEU A 25 4.98 -0.70 19.61
C LEU A 25 5.10 -1.14 21.08
N ALA A 26 6.06 -0.59 21.83
CA ALA A 26 6.23 -0.88 23.26
C ALA A 26 5.02 -0.43 24.08
N LEU A 27 4.49 0.77 23.80
CA LEU A 27 3.30 1.30 24.45
C LEU A 27 2.06 0.48 24.10
N TYR A 28 1.90 0.11 22.82
CA TYR A 28 0.82 -0.77 22.37
C TYR A 28 0.84 -2.10 23.12
N ASP A 29 1.98 -2.79 23.15
CA ASP A 29 2.11 -4.07 23.85
C ASP A 29 1.81 -3.93 25.34
N SER A 30 2.25 -2.83 25.96
CA SER A 30 1.99 -2.54 27.37
C SER A 30 0.49 -2.37 27.64
N VAL A 31 -0.21 -1.58 26.81
CA VAL A 31 -1.67 -1.35 26.94
C VAL A 31 -2.44 -2.65 26.76
N VAL A 32 -2.07 -3.45 25.75
CA VAL A 32 -2.76 -4.73 25.49
C VAL A 32 -2.49 -5.74 26.61
N LEU A 33 -1.28 -5.78 27.16
CA LEU A 33 -0.95 -6.60 28.32
C LEU A 33 -1.80 -6.21 29.54
N VAL A 34 -1.89 -4.92 29.87
CA VAL A 34 -2.73 -4.40 30.96
C VAL A 34 -4.19 -4.77 30.74
N LYS A 35 -4.72 -4.57 29.53
CA LYS A 35 -6.10 -4.97 29.17
C LYS A 35 -6.32 -6.47 29.38
N HIS A 36 -5.36 -7.31 28.99
CA HIS A 36 -5.46 -8.75 29.18
C HIS A 36 -5.46 -9.14 30.65
N VAL A 37 -4.57 -8.57 31.47
CA VAL A 37 -4.53 -8.80 32.92
C VAL A 37 -5.84 -8.38 33.58
N LEU A 38 -6.38 -7.21 33.24
CA LEU A 38 -7.68 -6.75 33.76
C LEU A 38 -8.83 -7.68 33.38
N LEU A 39 -8.86 -8.18 32.14
CA LEU A 39 -9.88 -9.14 31.70
C LEU A 39 -9.78 -10.48 32.43
N GLN A 40 -8.57 -10.97 32.72
CA GLN A 40 -8.35 -12.19 33.51
C GLN A 40 -8.79 -12.02 34.96
N LEU A 41 -8.55 -10.84 35.55
CA LEU A 41 -8.99 -10.54 36.92
C LEU A 41 -10.52 -10.41 37.04
N ASN A 42 -11.21 -9.96 35.98
CA ASN A 42 -12.66 -9.72 35.98
C ASN A 42 -13.51 -10.91 35.49
N ARG A 43 -12.94 -11.96 34.88
CA ARG A 43 -13.69 -13.12 34.36
C ARG A 43 -13.13 -14.46 34.86
N SER A 44 -13.99 -15.25 35.48
CA SER A 44 -13.78 -16.69 35.68
C SER A 44 -13.93 -17.45 34.35
N LYS A 45 -12.84 -17.52 33.57
CA LYS A 45 -12.68 -18.28 32.31
C LYS A 45 -13.45 -17.78 31.07
N SER A 46 -12.81 -18.02 29.90
CA SER A 46 -13.34 -17.92 28.53
C SER A 46 -13.28 -16.56 27.82
N SER A 47 -12.07 -16.19 27.40
CA SER A 47 -11.82 -15.76 26.02
C SER A 47 -10.31 -15.77 25.78
N GLN A 48 -9.78 -16.93 25.39
CA GLN A 48 -8.40 -17.09 24.89
C GLN A 48 -8.31 -16.47 23.48
N GLY A 49 -8.43 -15.14 23.40
CA GLY A 49 -7.88 -14.43 22.24
C GLY A 49 -6.37 -14.55 22.32
N GLN A 50 -5.74 -15.18 21.33
CA GLN A 50 -4.29 -15.34 21.28
C GLN A 50 -3.65 -13.96 21.10
N TRP A 51 -3.13 -13.39 22.18
CA TRP A 51 -2.37 -12.15 22.12
C TRP A 51 -1.02 -12.42 21.44
N ARG A 52 -0.67 -11.58 20.46
CA ARG A 52 0.69 -11.53 19.92
C ARG A 52 1.30 -10.17 20.22
N ARG A 53 2.52 -10.21 20.75
CA ARG A 53 3.39 -9.05 20.93
C ARG A 53 3.75 -8.46 19.57
N MET A 54 3.74 -7.13 19.45
CA MET A 54 4.16 -6.42 18.24
C MET A 54 5.62 -6.01 18.27
N LEU A 55 6.16 -5.64 19.44
CA LEU A 55 7.58 -5.39 19.62
C LEU A 55 8.34 -6.73 19.68
N THR A 56 8.67 -7.25 18.49
CA THR A 56 9.49 -8.45 18.29
C THR A 56 10.70 -8.12 17.40
N PRO A 57 11.74 -8.97 17.37
CA PRO A 57 12.86 -8.79 16.44
C PRO A 57 12.42 -8.68 14.97
N GLU A 58 11.37 -9.43 14.58
CA GLU A 58 10.77 -9.37 13.24
C GLU A 58 10.08 -8.01 13.00
N GLY A 59 9.34 -7.51 13.99
CA GLY A 59 8.72 -6.19 13.93
C GLY A 59 9.76 -5.07 13.83
N LEU A 60 10.82 -5.13 14.65
CA LEU A 60 11.94 -4.18 14.56
C LEU A 60 12.60 -4.21 13.17
N ARG A 61 12.85 -5.40 12.63
CA ARG A 61 13.40 -5.56 11.27
C ARG A 61 12.45 -5.00 10.22
N CYS A 62 11.15 -5.25 10.35
CA CYS A 62 10.12 -4.72 9.45
C CYS A 62 10.13 -3.18 9.45
N VAL A 63 10.09 -2.55 10.63
CA VAL A 63 10.13 -1.09 10.77
C VAL A 63 11.44 -0.52 10.19
N TRP A 64 12.58 -1.12 10.51
CA TRP A 64 13.88 -0.69 9.99
C TRP A 64 13.96 -0.78 8.46
N ASN A 65 13.62 -1.94 7.90
CA ASN A 65 13.59 -2.16 6.46
C ASN A 65 12.64 -1.19 5.77
N SER A 66 11.52 -0.87 6.41
CA SER A 66 10.59 0.13 5.91
C SER A 66 11.27 1.49 5.72
N PHE A 67 12.09 1.93 6.69
CA PHE A 67 12.80 3.22 6.59
C PHE A 67 13.91 3.18 5.54
N LEU A 68 14.68 2.09 5.47
CA LEU A 68 15.69 1.91 4.43
C LEU A 68 15.07 1.97 3.03
N LEU A 69 13.97 1.25 2.83
CA LEU A 69 13.27 1.20 1.55
C LEU A 69 12.80 2.59 1.11
N ASP A 70 12.32 3.42 2.04
CA ASP A 70 11.96 4.80 1.73
C ASP A 70 13.17 5.70 1.47
N ALA A 71 14.27 5.53 2.22
CA ALA A 71 15.48 6.32 2.05
C ALA A 71 16.17 6.07 0.70
N TYR A 72 16.16 4.82 0.23
CA TYR A 72 16.82 4.40 -1.01
C TYR A 72 15.91 4.36 -2.24
N LYS A 73 14.67 4.86 -2.13
CA LYS A 73 13.74 4.91 -3.26
C LYS A 73 14.35 5.67 -4.44
N GLN A 74 14.09 5.16 -5.65
CA GLN A 74 14.55 5.80 -6.89
C GLN A 74 13.66 6.98 -7.26
N VAL A 75 12.36 6.84 -6.97
CA VAL A 75 11.33 7.81 -7.28
C VAL A 75 11.54 9.14 -6.53
N LYS A 76 11.42 10.26 -7.26
CA LYS A 76 11.50 11.63 -6.71
C LYS A 76 10.41 12.49 -7.32
N LEU A 77 9.83 13.39 -6.54
CA LEU A 77 8.87 14.37 -7.05
C LEU A 77 9.51 15.19 -8.19
N GLY A 78 8.81 15.28 -9.32
CA GLY A 78 9.27 15.93 -10.55
C GLY A 78 10.26 15.11 -11.40
N GLY A 79 10.75 13.99 -10.89
CA GLY A 79 11.63 13.07 -11.62
C GLY A 79 10.86 12.11 -12.52
N ASP A 80 11.61 11.31 -13.29
CA ASP A 80 11.04 10.27 -14.14
C ASP A 80 10.45 9.13 -13.29
N ALA A 81 9.33 8.59 -13.75
CA ALA A 81 8.67 7.46 -13.11
C ALA A 81 9.41 6.16 -13.47
N PRO A 82 9.89 5.37 -12.49
CA PRO A 82 10.54 4.10 -12.78
C PRO A 82 9.62 3.10 -13.50
N ASN A 83 10.02 2.64 -14.68
CA ASN A 83 9.21 1.70 -15.47
C ASN A 83 9.48 0.24 -15.07
N SER A 84 8.92 -0.13 -13.93
CA SER A 84 9.13 -1.41 -13.26
C SER A 84 8.41 -2.57 -13.97
N ASN A 85 8.93 -3.80 -13.87
CA ASN A 85 8.26 -4.98 -14.42
C ASN A 85 7.15 -5.42 -13.46
N VAL A 86 5.97 -5.70 -14.01
CA VAL A 86 4.78 -6.13 -13.26
C VAL A 86 4.06 -7.26 -14.00
N VAL A 87 3.08 -7.86 -13.34
CA VAL A 87 2.26 -8.95 -13.89
C VAL A 87 0.80 -8.54 -13.85
N HIS A 88 0.15 -8.48 -15.02
CA HIS A 88 -1.27 -8.12 -15.11
C HIS A 88 -2.14 -9.20 -14.48
N VAL A 89 -3.00 -8.80 -13.53
CA VAL A 89 -3.86 -9.73 -12.79
C VAL A 89 -5.19 -9.86 -13.51
N THR A 90 -5.34 -10.94 -14.28
CA THR A 90 -6.63 -11.29 -14.89
C THR A 90 -7.55 -11.96 -13.88
N ASN A 91 -8.82 -11.53 -13.85
CA ASN A 91 -9.84 -12.12 -12.99
C ASN A 91 -10.06 -13.60 -13.37
N LYS A 92 -9.91 -14.51 -12.40
CA LYS A 92 -10.02 -15.97 -12.59
C LYS A 92 -11.37 -16.47 -13.12
N ASN A 93 -12.40 -15.62 -13.22
CA ASN A 93 -13.66 -15.96 -13.91
C ASN A 93 -13.48 -16.09 -15.44
N SER A 94 -12.35 -15.65 -15.99
CA SER A 94 -11.97 -15.91 -17.38
C SER A 94 -11.27 -17.28 -17.47
N SER A 95 -11.79 -18.14 -18.35
CA SER A 95 -11.52 -19.58 -18.47
C SER A 95 -10.09 -19.99 -18.86
N SER A 96 -9.11 -19.10 -18.77
CA SER A 96 -7.71 -19.40 -19.04
C SER A 96 -6.95 -19.43 -17.71
N GLY A 97 -6.59 -20.62 -17.23
CA GLY A 97 -5.75 -20.83 -16.05
C GLY A 97 -4.30 -20.36 -16.24
N LYS A 98 -4.07 -19.24 -16.94
CA LYS A 98 -2.77 -18.62 -17.10
C LYS A 98 -2.52 -17.68 -15.94
N THR A 99 -1.40 -17.91 -15.26
CA THR A 99 -0.73 -16.90 -14.44
C THR A 99 -0.57 -15.63 -15.28
N GLY A 100 -0.87 -14.48 -14.68
CA GLY A 100 -0.98 -13.19 -15.36
C GLY A 100 0.11 -12.86 -16.38
N THR A 101 -0.18 -11.92 -17.28
CA THR A 101 0.74 -11.57 -18.38
C THR A 101 1.80 -10.58 -17.90
N PRO A 102 3.11 -10.82 -18.13
CA PRO A 102 4.14 -9.82 -17.84
C PRO A 102 3.94 -8.55 -18.65
N CYS A 103 4.09 -7.40 -18.01
CA CYS A 103 4.02 -6.07 -18.62
C CYS A 103 4.87 -5.07 -17.82
N GLN A 104 4.87 -3.81 -18.24
CA GLN A 104 5.57 -2.73 -17.55
C GLN A 104 4.59 -1.76 -16.91
N LEU A 105 4.99 -1.13 -15.80
CA LEU A 105 4.14 -0.22 -15.04
C LEU A 105 3.65 0.97 -15.87
N LEU A 106 4.51 1.51 -16.75
CA LEU A 106 4.15 2.64 -17.61
C LEU A 106 3.37 2.24 -18.86
N ASP A 107 3.15 0.95 -19.13
CA ASP A 107 2.22 0.52 -20.21
C ASP A 107 0.78 1.00 -19.93
N PHE A 108 0.47 1.30 -18.66
CA PHE A 108 -0.82 1.83 -18.21
C PHE A 108 -0.86 3.36 -18.18
N ALA A 109 0.27 4.04 -18.40
CA ALA A 109 0.35 5.49 -18.35
C ALA A 109 0.05 6.10 -19.72
N SER A 110 -1.04 6.85 -19.83
CA SER A 110 -1.35 7.65 -21.02
C SER A 110 -0.55 8.96 -21.04
N SER A 111 -0.26 9.50 -22.23
CA SER A 111 0.37 10.82 -22.37
C SER A 111 -0.56 11.96 -21.94
N GLU A 112 -1.87 11.78 -22.14
CA GLU A 112 -2.88 12.82 -21.92
C GLU A 112 -3.52 12.75 -20.53
N ARG A 113 -3.57 11.56 -19.94
CA ARG A 113 -4.28 11.31 -18.67
C ARG A 113 -3.31 10.85 -17.59
N PRO A 114 -3.40 11.40 -16.36
CA PRO A 114 -2.56 10.95 -15.27
C PRO A 114 -2.96 9.54 -14.83
N LEU A 115 -1.95 8.76 -14.43
CA LEU A 115 -2.11 7.47 -13.80
C LEU A 115 -2.13 7.64 -12.28
N LEU A 116 -3.20 7.19 -11.65
CA LEU A 116 -3.47 7.35 -10.22
C LEU A 116 -3.61 6.00 -9.50
N PRO A 117 -3.40 5.99 -8.17
CA PRO A 117 -3.76 4.83 -7.36
C PRO A 117 -5.27 4.58 -7.41
N ALA A 118 -5.66 3.31 -7.47
CA ALA A 118 -7.07 2.98 -7.51
C ALA A 118 -7.76 3.05 -6.15
N PHE A 119 -8.76 3.92 -6.05
CA PHE A 119 -9.68 4.01 -4.92
C PHE A 119 -11.10 4.12 -5.45
N SER A 120 -11.97 3.20 -5.04
CA SER A 120 -13.32 3.05 -5.63
C SER A 120 -14.04 4.37 -5.88
N LYS A 121 -14.15 5.22 -4.85
CA LYS A 121 -14.83 6.52 -4.96
C LYS A 121 -14.12 7.50 -5.91
N MET A 122 -12.79 7.57 -5.91
CA MET A 122 -12.06 8.45 -6.83
C MET A 122 -12.10 7.93 -8.27
N VAL A 123 -12.08 6.61 -8.45
CA VAL A 123 -12.22 5.97 -9.76
C VAL A 123 -13.58 6.33 -10.35
N GLU A 124 -14.66 6.22 -9.58
CA GLU A 124 -16.00 6.62 -10.04
C GLU A 124 -16.07 8.11 -10.44
N GLU A 125 -15.49 9.00 -9.63
CA GLU A 125 -15.56 10.45 -9.85
C GLU A 125 -14.69 10.93 -11.02
N PHE A 126 -13.49 10.37 -11.23
CA PHE A 126 -12.48 10.92 -12.14
C PHE A 126 -12.06 9.96 -13.27
N SER A 127 -12.76 8.83 -13.47
CA SER A 127 -12.47 7.85 -14.54
C SER A 127 -12.61 8.38 -15.97
N ASP A 128 -13.16 9.56 -16.17
CA ASP A 128 -13.20 10.26 -17.47
C ASP A 128 -11.91 11.03 -17.76
N VAL A 129 -11.21 11.51 -16.74
CA VAL A 129 -10.02 12.36 -16.88
C VAL A 129 -8.73 11.66 -16.47
N ALA A 130 -8.80 10.57 -15.71
CA ALA A 130 -7.65 9.87 -15.16
C ALA A 130 -7.74 8.34 -15.29
N ASP A 131 -6.58 7.71 -15.46
CA ASP A 131 -6.43 6.25 -15.44
C ASP A 131 -6.03 5.78 -14.05
N PHE A 132 -6.48 4.58 -13.65
CA PHE A 132 -6.32 4.08 -12.29
C PHE A 132 -5.65 2.70 -12.28
N LEU A 133 -4.59 2.58 -11.48
CA LEU A 133 -3.80 1.36 -11.33
C LEU A 133 -3.56 1.05 -9.85
N LEU A 134 -3.85 -0.19 -9.46
CA LEU A 134 -3.41 -0.77 -8.20
C LEU A 134 -2.24 -1.71 -8.47
N VAL A 135 -1.10 -1.46 -7.83
CA VAL A 135 0.03 -2.39 -7.81
C VAL A 135 0.00 -3.17 -6.51
N TYR A 136 -0.31 -4.46 -6.58
CA TYR A 136 -0.27 -5.38 -5.46
C TYR A 136 1.17 -5.79 -5.18
N ILE A 137 1.66 -5.48 -3.97
CA ILE A 137 3.04 -5.74 -3.54
C ILE A 137 3.11 -6.88 -2.53
N ASP A 138 4.29 -7.13 -1.96
CA ASP A 138 4.44 -8.13 -0.89
C ASP A 138 3.65 -7.76 0.37
N GLU A 139 3.19 -8.76 1.12
CA GLU A 139 2.40 -8.55 2.33
C GLU A 139 3.24 -7.86 3.41
N ALA A 140 2.75 -6.75 3.93
CA ALA A 140 3.38 -6.10 5.08
C ALA A 140 3.23 -6.94 6.37
N HIS A 141 2.11 -7.67 6.48
CA HIS A 141 1.73 -8.46 7.66
C HIS A 141 1.25 -9.86 7.27
N PRO A 142 2.13 -10.74 6.75
CA PRO A 142 1.72 -12.08 6.35
C PRO A 142 1.29 -12.91 7.57
N SER A 143 0.25 -13.73 7.41
CA SER A 143 -0.33 -14.55 8.49
C SER A 143 0.64 -15.59 9.07
N ASP A 144 1.64 -16.00 8.29
CA ASP A 144 2.75 -16.87 8.68
C ASP A 144 4.02 -16.08 9.11
N GLY A 145 3.92 -14.77 9.35
CA GLY A 145 5.00 -13.90 9.82
C GLY A 145 4.58 -12.92 10.92
N TRP A 146 5.05 -11.66 10.81
CA TRP A 146 4.74 -10.59 11.76
C TRP A 146 3.36 -9.98 11.47
N ALA A 147 2.31 -10.69 11.91
CA ALA A 147 0.91 -10.31 11.71
C ALA A 147 0.34 -9.56 12.92
N ALA A 148 -0.27 -8.40 12.67
CA ALA A 148 -0.98 -7.62 13.68
C ALA A 148 -2.33 -8.29 14.07
N PRO A 149 -2.58 -8.63 15.34
CA PRO A 149 -3.80 -9.31 15.75
C PRO A 149 -5.05 -8.47 15.52
N GLY A 150 -6.04 -9.05 14.83
CA GLY A 150 -7.37 -8.45 14.68
C GLY A 150 -7.44 -7.24 13.73
N VAL A 151 -6.42 -7.02 12.89
CA VAL A 151 -6.36 -5.89 11.95
C VAL A 151 -7.01 -6.21 10.59
N SER A 152 -7.12 -7.48 10.20
CA SER A 152 -7.82 -7.87 8.98
C SER A 152 -8.56 -9.21 9.13
N SER A 153 -9.75 -9.30 8.52
CA SER A 153 -10.39 -10.59 8.18
C SER A 153 -9.71 -11.29 7.00
N TYR A 154 -8.71 -10.62 6.42
CA TYR A 154 -8.00 -11.00 5.22
C TYR A 154 -6.63 -11.56 5.62
N GLU A 155 -6.54 -12.88 5.72
CA GLU A 155 -5.31 -13.60 6.07
C GLU A 155 -4.60 -14.12 4.81
N VAL A 156 -3.49 -13.46 4.46
CA VAL A 156 -2.63 -13.86 3.35
C VAL A 156 -1.27 -14.29 3.89
N LYS A 157 -0.79 -15.46 3.43
CA LYS A 157 0.56 -15.94 3.74
C LYS A 157 1.58 -15.24 2.87
N LYS A 158 2.84 -15.22 3.31
CA LYS A 158 3.93 -14.72 2.47
C LYS A 158 3.98 -15.46 1.13
N HIS A 159 3.97 -14.71 0.04
CA HIS A 159 4.02 -15.24 -1.31
C HIS A 159 5.33 -16.01 -1.56
N ARG A 160 5.25 -17.22 -2.12
CA ARG A 160 6.44 -18.03 -2.46
C ARG A 160 6.77 -17.99 -3.94
N ASN A 161 5.80 -17.63 -4.76
CA ASN A 161 5.91 -17.52 -6.20
C ASN A 161 4.91 -16.47 -6.72
N GLN A 162 4.97 -16.17 -8.03
CA GLN A 162 4.12 -15.16 -8.65
C GLN A 162 2.63 -15.54 -8.63
N GLU A 163 2.31 -16.83 -8.72
CA GLU A 163 0.92 -17.32 -8.67
C GLU A 163 0.30 -17.02 -7.32
N ASP A 164 0.99 -17.30 -6.21
CA ASP A 164 0.54 -16.96 -4.85
C ASP A 164 0.19 -15.46 -4.73
N ARG A 165 1.02 -14.60 -5.31
CA ARG A 165 0.84 -13.14 -5.27
C ARG A 165 -0.33 -12.68 -6.15
N CYS A 166 -0.44 -13.21 -7.36
CA CYS A 166 -1.59 -12.92 -8.22
C CYS A 166 -2.91 -13.45 -7.62
N ASP A 167 -2.85 -14.56 -6.89
CA ASP A 167 -3.99 -15.12 -6.17
C ASP A 167 -4.42 -14.24 -5.00
N ALA A 168 -3.46 -13.70 -4.25
CA ALA A 168 -3.74 -12.69 -3.23
C ALA A 168 -4.32 -11.41 -3.86
N ALA A 169 -3.76 -10.90 -4.94
CA ALA A 169 -4.33 -9.75 -5.64
C ALA A 169 -5.78 -9.98 -6.11
N ASN A 170 -6.07 -11.18 -6.64
CA ASN A 170 -7.42 -11.57 -7.04
C ASN A 170 -8.40 -11.68 -5.85
N LYS A 171 -7.94 -12.19 -4.70
CA LYS A 171 -8.78 -12.24 -3.49
C LYS A 171 -9.10 -10.84 -2.98
N LEU A 172 -8.13 -9.91 -3.01
CA LEU A 172 -8.36 -8.50 -2.69
C LEU A 172 -9.42 -7.90 -3.62
N LEU A 173 -9.33 -8.16 -4.92
CA LEU A 173 -10.32 -7.73 -5.91
C LEU A 173 -11.73 -8.22 -5.60
N GLN A 174 -11.87 -9.51 -5.24
CA GLN A 174 -13.15 -10.12 -4.91
C GLN A 174 -13.77 -9.55 -3.63
N GLN A 175 -12.94 -9.19 -2.66
CA GLN A 175 -13.41 -8.69 -1.36
C GLN A 175 -13.85 -7.23 -1.41
N TYR A 176 -13.15 -6.37 -2.16
CA TYR A 176 -13.37 -4.92 -2.13
C TYR A 176 -14.14 -4.38 -3.34
N SER A 177 -14.51 -5.23 -4.31
CA SER A 177 -15.28 -4.86 -5.51
C SER A 177 -14.76 -3.58 -6.18
N LEU A 178 -13.53 -3.62 -6.69
CA LEU A 178 -12.97 -2.47 -7.39
C LEU A 178 -13.77 -2.17 -8.68
N PRO A 179 -13.98 -0.88 -9.03
CA PRO A 179 -14.65 -0.52 -10.27
C PRO A 179 -13.90 -1.08 -11.49
N PRO A 180 -14.59 -1.42 -12.59
CA PRO A 180 -13.98 -2.04 -13.77
C PRO A 180 -12.93 -1.15 -14.46
N GLN A 181 -12.94 0.16 -14.21
CA GLN A 181 -11.96 1.11 -14.71
C GLN A 181 -10.62 1.03 -13.96
N CYS A 182 -10.59 0.38 -12.79
CA CYS A 182 -9.37 0.13 -12.04
C CYS A 182 -8.64 -1.10 -12.60
N GLN A 183 -7.45 -0.90 -13.14
CA GLN A 183 -6.54 -2.00 -13.47
C GLN A 183 -5.80 -2.47 -12.22
N VAL A 184 -5.55 -3.77 -12.13
CA VAL A 184 -4.75 -4.36 -11.04
C VAL A 184 -3.61 -5.15 -11.64
N VAL A 185 -2.41 -4.88 -11.15
CA VAL A 185 -1.18 -5.61 -11.48
C VAL A 185 -0.54 -6.07 -10.18
N ALA A 186 0.23 -7.14 -10.24
CA ALA A 186 1.06 -7.61 -9.14
C ALA A 186 2.53 -7.26 -9.43
N ASP A 187 3.25 -6.81 -8.42
CA ASP A 187 4.71 -6.65 -8.52
C ASP A 187 5.38 -8.01 -8.74
N CYS A 188 6.53 -8.01 -9.40
CA CYS A 188 7.31 -9.22 -9.60
C CYS A 188 7.91 -9.71 -8.28
N MET A 189 8.21 -11.02 -8.18
CA MET A 189 8.76 -11.62 -6.95
C MET A 189 10.11 -11.05 -6.49
N ASP A 190 10.82 -10.33 -7.35
CA ASP A 190 12.03 -9.58 -7.01
C ASP A 190 11.73 -8.22 -6.33
N ASN A 191 10.45 -7.87 -6.19
CA ASN A 191 9.93 -6.65 -5.57
C ASN A 191 10.48 -5.37 -6.24
N ASN A 192 10.72 -5.41 -7.55
CA ASN A 192 11.37 -4.30 -8.25
C ASN A 192 10.54 -3.00 -8.19
N THR A 193 9.21 -3.07 -8.27
CA THR A 193 8.35 -1.88 -8.14
C THR A 193 8.37 -1.36 -6.72
N ASN A 194 8.23 -2.26 -5.74
CA ASN A 194 8.27 -1.93 -4.33
C ASN A 194 9.57 -1.19 -3.94
N VAL A 195 10.73 -1.66 -4.43
CA VAL A 195 12.04 -1.03 -4.23
C VAL A 195 12.15 0.31 -4.95
N ALA A 196 11.77 0.38 -6.23
CA ALA A 196 11.89 1.61 -7.02
C ALA A 196 11.05 2.76 -6.43
N TYR A 197 9.85 2.44 -5.95
CA TYR A 197 8.90 3.40 -5.40
C TYR A 197 9.01 3.57 -3.88
N GLY A 198 9.79 2.75 -3.18
CA GLY A 198 10.02 2.86 -1.73
C GLY A 198 8.82 2.45 -0.87
N VAL A 199 8.09 1.41 -1.25
CA VAL A 199 6.75 1.09 -0.71
C VAL A 199 6.82 0.03 0.40
N SER A 200 6.83 0.45 1.67
CA SER A 200 6.93 -0.50 2.79
C SER A 200 5.60 -1.09 3.29
N PHE A 201 4.48 -0.42 2.98
CA PHE A 201 3.12 -0.85 3.34
C PHE A 201 2.20 -0.48 2.19
N GLU A 202 2.06 0.83 2.01
CA GLU A 202 1.29 1.45 0.94
C GLU A 202 1.96 2.75 0.56
N ARG A 203 1.71 3.19 -0.67
CA ARG A 203 2.14 4.48 -1.18
C ARG A 203 1.24 4.89 -2.32
N VAL A 204 0.97 6.17 -2.39
CA VAL A 204 0.31 6.78 -3.53
C VAL A 204 1.33 7.54 -4.36
N CYS A 205 1.29 7.34 -5.67
CA CYS A 205 2.00 8.18 -6.64
C CYS A 205 1.04 8.59 -7.74
N ILE A 206 1.22 9.78 -8.31
CA ILE A 206 0.57 10.17 -9.55
C ILE A 206 1.65 10.31 -10.61
N VAL A 207 1.46 9.61 -11.73
CA VAL A 207 2.34 9.67 -12.89
C VAL A 207 1.64 10.43 -14.00
N GLN A 208 2.28 11.44 -14.56
CA GLN A 208 1.79 12.14 -15.74
C GLN A 208 2.94 12.42 -16.69
N ARG A 209 2.78 12.09 -17.98
CA ARG A 209 3.84 12.21 -18.99
C ARG A 209 5.16 11.55 -18.53
N GLN A 210 5.03 10.34 -17.98
CA GLN A 210 6.13 9.53 -17.43
C GLN A 210 6.91 10.21 -16.29
N LYS A 211 6.35 11.24 -15.65
CA LYS A 211 6.96 11.93 -14.50
C LYS A 211 6.10 11.82 -13.25
N ILE A 212 6.77 11.87 -12.10
CA ILE A 212 6.12 11.83 -10.79
C ILE A 212 5.62 13.24 -10.45
N VAL A 213 4.32 13.45 -10.57
CA VAL A 213 3.68 14.75 -10.26
C VAL A 213 3.14 14.82 -8.84
N TYR A 214 2.97 13.66 -8.20
CA TYR A 214 2.70 13.54 -6.77
C TYR A 214 3.38 12.28 -6.23
N LEU A 215 4.01 12.40 -5.06
CA LEU A 215 4.64 11.31 -4.34
C LEU A 215 4.19 11.37 -2.88
N GLY A 216 3.31 10.45 -2.51
CA GLY A 216 2.84 10.31 -1.15
C GLY A 216 3.96 9.91 -0.20
N GLY A 217 3.80 10.28 1.07
CA GLY A 217 4.75 9.91 2.10
C GLY A 217 4.76 8.42 2.40
N LYS A 218 5.58 8.05 3.37
CA LYS A 218 5.72 6.68 3.85
C LYS A 218 4.45 6.17 4.54
N GLY A 219 3.82 5.13 4.01
CA GLY A 219 2.72 4.44 4.70
C GLY A 219 3.16 3.79 6.03
N PRO A 220 2.21 3.47 6.93
CA PRO A 220 0.77 3.75 6.82
C PRO A 220 0.38 5.18 7.25
N PHE A 221 1.28 5.94 7.88
CA PHE A 221 0.92 7.20 8.53
C PHE A 221 0.81 8.40 7.58
N PHE A 222 1.56 8.39 6.47
CA PHE A 222 1.59 9.51 5.51
C PHE A 222 0.80 9.21 4.23
N TYR A 223 -0.19 8.35 4.35
CA TYR A 223 -1.15 8.06 3.30
C TYR A 223 -2.29 9.09 3.33
N ASN A 224 -2.25 10.06 2.40
CA ASN A 224 -3.23 11.14 2.35
C ASN A 224 -4.01 11.14 1.04
N LEU A 225 -5.19 10.52 1.05
CA LEU A 225 -6.10 10.53 -0.10
C LEU A 225 -6.74 11.90 -0.36
N GLN A 226 -6.78 12.77 0.66
CA GLN A 226 -7.32 14.11 0.51
C GLN A 226 -6.40 14.97 -0.36
N GLU A 227 -5.08 14.84 -0.21
CA GLU A 227 -4.10 15.52 -1.08
C GLU A 227 -4.23 15.08 -2.54
N VAL A 228 -4.44 13.77 -2.77
CA VAL A 228 -4.64 13.20 -4.11
C VAL A 228 -5.91 13.76 -4.74
N ARG A 229 -7.01 13.78 -3.99
CA ARG A 229 -8.27 14.39 -4.45
C ARG A 229 -8.08 15.88 -4.73
N GLN A 230 -7.43 16.62 -3.85
CA GLN A 230 -7.18 18.05 -4.05
C GLN A 230 -6.36 18.29 -5.31
N TRP A 231 -5.34 17.48 -5.57
CA TRP A 231 -4.56 17.55 -6.80
C TRP A 231 -5.43 17.33 -8.05
N LEU A 232 -6.32 16.33 -8.01
CA LEU A 232 -7.27 16.06 -9.10
C LEU A 232 -8.25 17.23 -9.32
N GLU A 233 -8.86 17.73 -8.25
CA GLU A 233 -9.80 18.84 -8.31
C GLU A 233 -9.15 20.14 -8.80
N LEU A 234 -7.90 20.40 -8.43
CA LEU A 234 -7.14 21.56 -8.92
C LEU A 234 -6.76 21.42 -10.39
N THR A 235 -6.46 20.21 -10.85
CA THR A 235 -5.98 19.95 -12.22
C THR A 235 -7.12 19.86 -13.23
N PHE A 236 -8.25 19.25 -12.85
CA PHE A 236 -9.37 18.96 -13.77
C PHE A 236 -10.70 19.64 -13.38
N GLY A 237 -10.74 20.34 -12.24
CA GLY A 237 -11.96 20.93 -11.69
C GLY A 237 -12.76 19.95 -10.82
N LYS A 238 -13.69 20.50 -10.02
CA LYS A 238 -14.66 19.68 -9.29
C LYS A 238 -15.77 19.23 -10.24
N LYS A 239 -16.12 17.94 -10.22
CA LYS A 239 -17.47 17.54 -10.64
C LYS A 239 -18.44 18.00 -9.56
N THR A 240 -19.24 19.00 -9.89
CA THR A 240 -20.35 19.43 -9.05
C THR A 240 -21.24 18.23 -8.78
N GLU A 241 -21.45 17.86 -7.51
CA GLU A 241 -22.50 16.93 -7.12
C GLU A 241 -23.83 17.47 -7.68
N SER A 242 -24.34 16.84 -8.73
CA SER A 242 -25.67 17.13 -9.23
C SER A 242 -26.66 16.69 -8.15
N ARG A 243 -27.11 17.66 -7.35
CA ARG A 243 -28.28 17.53 -6.49
C ARG A 243 -29.40 16.87 -7.28
N GLN A 244 -29.85 15.72 -6.80
CA GLN A 244 -31.09 15.10 -7.23
C GLN A 244 -32.21 16.14 -7.18
N THR A 245 -32.81 16.37 -8.34
CA THR A 245 -34.06 17.09 -8.54
C THR A 245 -35.19 16.33 -7.85
N GLY A 246 -35.70 16.86 -6.75
CA GLY A 246 -37.03 16.55 -6.24
C GLY A 246 -38.01 17.58 -6.78
N THR A 247 -38.51 17.38 -7.99
CA THR A 247 -39.65 18.13 -8.51
C THR A 247 -40.92 17.41 -8.07
N GLU A 248 -41.58 17.92 -7.03
CA GLU A 248 -42.99 17.62 -6.76
C GLU A 248 -43.83 18.18 -7.91
N LYS A 249 -44.55 17.30 -8.61
CA LYS A 249 -45.91 17.52 -9.10
C LYS A 249 -46.63 16.18 -9.19
#